data_AF-A0A929C9Y6-F1
#
_entry.id   AF-A0A929C9Y6-F1
#
_cell.length_a   1.000
_cell.length_b   1.000
_cell.length_c   1.000
_cell.angle_alpha   90.00
_cell.angle_beta   90.00
_cell.angle_gamma   90.00
#
_symmetry.space_group_name_H-M   'P 1'
#
loop_
_entity.id
_entity.type
_entity.pdbx_description
1 polymer ?
#
loop_
_entity_poly.entity_id
_entity_poly.type
_entity_poly.pdbx_seq_one_letter_code
_entity_poly.pdbx_strand_id
1 'polypeptide(L)'
;MDDQSVSRTLLTIYHQLMARYGPQYWWPAQEPFEIIVGAILTQSAAWGNVEKAIANLKSAKVLSPEALRHLTLPEVAGLIRPCGYYNAKSLKLKSLAHWLGEHHDDDLSKLFANNIDSLHQQLISVYG
;
A
#
# COMPACT_ATOMS: atom_id res chain seq x y z
N MET A 1 -17.61 -29.88 10.72
CA MET A 1 -17.47 -28.79 11.71
C MET A 1 -18.54 -27.78 11.37
N ASP A 2 -19.36 -27.42 12.35
CA ASP A 2 -20.42 -26.42 12.19
C ASP A 2 -19.80 -25.02 11.99
N ASP A 3 -20.31 -24.26 11.02
CA ASP A 3 -19.77 -22.96 10.62
C ASP A 3 -19.78 -21.98 11.81
N GLN A 4 -20.78 -22.10 12.69
CA GLN A 4 -20.87 -21.34 13.94
C GLN A 4 -19.74 -21.62 14.92
N SER A 5 -19.21 -22.85 14.94
CA SER A 5 -18.10 -23.24 15.81
C SER A 5 -16.78 -22.61 15.34
N VAL A 6 -16.60 -22.48 14.02
CA VAL A 6 -15.41 -21.84 13.44
C VAL A 6 -15.41 -20.35 13.72
N SER A 7 -16.54 -19.65 13.47
CA SER A 7 -16.64 -18.22 13.76
C SER A 7 -16.36 -17.88 15.23
N ARG A 8 -16.89 -18.69 16.16
CA ARG A 8 -16.66 -18.48 17.60
C ARG A 8 -15.18 -18.66 17.98
N THR A 9 -14.51 -19.62 17.37
CA THR A 9 -13.08 -19.86 17.58
C THR A 9 -12.25 -18.68 17.07
N LEU A 10 -12.53 -18.19 15.85
CA LEU A 10 -11.83 -17.04 15.27
C LEU A 10 -12.00 -15.78 16.12
N LEU A 11 -13.22 -15.50 16.59
CA LEU A 11 -13.47 -14.36 17.48
C LEU A 11 -12.74 -14.49 18.83
N THR A 12 -12.64 -15.71 19.35
CA THR A 12 -11.88 -15.98 20.59
C THR A 12 -10.40 -15.67 20.38
N ILE A 13 -9.81 -16.14 19.28
CA ILE A 13 -8.41 -15.86 18.92
C ILE A 13 -8.20 -14.35 18.76
N TYR A 14 -9.08 -13.67 18.02
CA TYR A 14 -9.03 -12.22 17.84
C TYR A 14 -9.03 -11.47 19.19
N HIS A 15 -9.96 -11.79 20.09
CA HIS A 15 -10.03 -11.13 21.39
C HIS A 15 -8.81 -11.42 22.27
N GLN A 16 -8.25 -12.64 22.23
CA GLN A 16 -7.04 -12.97 22.97
C GLN A 16 -5.82 -12.19 22.45
N LEU A 17 -5.66 -12.10 21.14
CA LEU A 17 -4.60 -11.29 20.53
C LEU A 17 -4.79 -9.81 20.86
N MET A 18 -6.01 -9.30 20.74
CA MET A 18 -6.33 -7.91 21.07
C MET A 18 -6.08 -7.58 22.54
N ALA A 19 -6.46 -8.46 23.48
CA ALA A 19 -6.22 -8.26 24.91
C ALA A 19 -4.72 -8.30 25.25
N ARG A 20 -3.94 -9.15 24.56
CA ARG A 20 -2.50 -9.32 24.83
C ARG A 20 -1.64 -8.19 24.28
N TYR A 21 -1.96 -7.72 23.08
CA TYR A 21 -1.13 -6.79 22.32
C TYR A 21 -1.73 -5.37 22.32
N GLY A 22 -3.05 -5.22 22.39
CA GLY A 22 -3.74 -3.93 22.25
C GLY A 22 -3.68 -3.39 20.82
N PRO A 23 -4.17 -2.15 20.60
CA PRO A 23 -4.01 -1.46 19.32
C PRO A 23 -2.53 -1.32 18.95
N GLN A 24 -2.11 -1.92 17.83
CA GLN A 24 -0.70 -1.99 17.45
C GLN A 24 -0.17 -0.75 16.76
N TYR A 25 -1.04 0.03 16.10
CA TYR A 25 -0.65 1.17 15.25
C TYR A 25 0.50 0.85 14.28
N TRP A 26 0.61 -0.42 13.88
CA TRP A 26 1.66 -0.98 13.02
C TRP A 26 1.72 -0.35 11.62
N TRP A 27 0.74 0.48 11.26
CA TRP A 27 0.67 1.19 9.99
C TRP A 27 0.15 2.63 10.17
N PRO A 28 0.97 3.55 10.71
CA PRO A 28 0.57 4.93 10.99
C PRO A 28 0.61 5.79 9.71
N ALA A 29 -0.31 5.56 8.78
CA ALA A 29 -0.46 6.41 7.60
C ALA A 29 -1.47 7.54 7.87
N GLN A 30 -1.23 8.69 7.24
CA GLN A 30 -2.12 9.85 7.35
C GLN A 30 -3.19 9.85 6.26
N GLU A 31 -2.83 9.34 5.08
CA GLU A 31 -3.67 9.38 3.88
C GLU A 31 -3.84 8.00 3.25
N PRO A 32 -4.98 7.71 2.59
CA PRO A 32 -5.19 6.41 1.94
C PRO A 32 -4.12 6.07 0.89
N PHE A 33 -3.61 7.06 0.15
CA PHE A 33 -2.54 6.82 -0.82
C PHE A 33 -1.23 6.39 -0.17
N GLU A 34 -0.91 6.92 1.02
CA GLU A 34 0.25 6.49 1.80
C GLU A 34 0.14 5.03 2.22
N ILE A 35 -1.06 4.56 2.57
CA ILE A 35 -1.32 3.14 2.87
C ILE A 35 -0.98 2.27 1.66
N ILE A 36 -1.46 2.67 0.47
CA ILE A 36 -1.23 1.92 -0.77
C ILE A 36 0.27 1.87 -1.12
N VAL A 37 0.97 3.00 -1.03
CA VAL A 37 2.41 3.08 -1.27
C VAL A 37 3.17 2.20 -0.27
N GLY A 38 2.83 2.26 1.02
CA GLY A 38 3.46 1.43 2.02
C GLY A 38 3.26 -0.07 1.74
N ALA A 39 2.08 -0.49 1.24
CA ALA A 39 1.77 -1.90 0.95
C ALA A 39 2.67 -2.49 -0.14
N ILE A 40 3.03 -1.66 -1.12
CA ILE A 40 4.02 -2.02 -2.13
C ILE A 40 5.42 -2.09 -1.51
N LEU A 41 5.77 -1.11 -0.68
CA LEU A 41 7.11 -0.99 -0.12
C LEU A 41 7.46 -2.06 0.92
N THR A 42 6.48 -2.60 1.66
CA THR A 42 6.66 -3.64 2.69
C THR A 42 7.10 -4.99 2.15
N GLN A 43 6.92 -5.25 0.85
CA GLN A 43 7.31 -6.52 0.24
C GLN A 43 8.82 -6.73 0.36
N SER A 44 9.26 -7.74 1.11
CA SER A 44 10.69 -8.01 1.36
C SER A 44 11.47 -6.81 1.96
N ALA A 45 10.83 -6.01 2.82
CA ALA A 45 11.46 -4.88 3.52
C ALA A 45 11.11 -4.86 5.01
N ALA A 46 12.07 -4.51 5.85
CA ALA A 46 11.79 -4.18 7.26
C ALA A 46 10.97 -2.88 7.34
N TRP A 47 10.02 -2.79 8.29
CA TRP A 47 9.15 -1.63 8.44
C TRP A 47 9.92 -0.31 8.58
N GLY A 48 10.99 -0.28 9.37
CA GLY A 48 11.84 0.92 9.52
C GLY A 48 12.48 1.41 8.21
N ASN A 49 12.60 0.57 7.18
CA ASN A 49 13.04 1.01 5.85
C ASN A 49 11.89 1.57 5.02
N VAL A 50 10.68 1.03 5.18
CA VAL A 50 9.46 1.57 4.58
C VAL A 50 9.18 2.96 5.11
N GLU A 51 9.28 3.17 6.42
CA GLU A 51 9.13 4.49 7.04
C GLU A 51 10.11 5.51 6.46
N LYS A 52 11.38 5.12 6.29
CA LYS A 52 12.40 5.98 5.64
C LYS A 52 12.03 6.32 4.20
N ALA A 53 11.59 5.33 3.42
CA ALA A 53 11.19 5.56 2.03
C ALA A 53 9.95 6.47 1.92
N ILE A 54 8.94 6.27 2.78
CA ILE A 54 7.77 7.16 2.84
C ILE A 54 8.20 8.57 3.25
N ALA A 55 9.08 8.71 4.25
CA ALA A 55 9.61 10.01 4.66
C ALA A 55 10.38 10.72 3.52
N ASN A 56 11.15 9.98 2.73
CA ASN A 56 11.83 10.52 1.54
C ASN A 56 10.82 11.04 0.50
N LEU A 57 9.79 10.25 0.17
CA LEU A 57 8.73 10.64 -0.77
C LEU A 57 7.96 11.88 -0.28
N LYS A 58 7.63 11.95 1.01
CA LYS A 58 6.98 13.12 1.65
C LYS A 58 7.89 14.36 1.59
N SER A 59 9.17 14.20 1.94
CA SER A 59 10.15 15.30 1.94
C SER A 59 10.37 15.87 0.54
N ALA A 60 10.38 15.01 -0.48
CA ALA A 60 10.44 15.41 -1.87
C ALA A 60 9.09 15.96 -2.41
N LYS A 61 8.00 15.90 -1.63
CA LYS A 61 6.64 16.29 -2.00
C LYS A 61 6.10 15.53 -3.22
N VAL A 62 6.42 14.24 -3.30
CA VAL A 62 6.04 13.36 -4.42
C VAL A 62 5.21 12.15 -3.98
N LEU A 63 4.68 12.16 -2.76
CA LEU A 63 3.75 11.12 -2.28
C LEU A 63 2.32 11.36 -2.80
N SER A 64 2.17 11.44 -4.12
CA SER A 64 0.88 11.48 -4.82
C SER A 64 0.99 10.72 -6.15
N PRO A 65 -0.12 10.22 -6.71
CA PRO A 65 -0.11 9.53 -8.00
C PRO A 65 0.47 10.42 -9.11
N GLU A 66 -0.04 11.65 -9.24
CA GLU A 66 0.42 12.65 -10.22
C GLU A 66 1.94 12.88 -10.14
N ALA A 67 2.44 13.19 -8.95
CA ALA A 67 3.87 13.49 -8.77
C ALA A 67 4.75 12.26 -9.10
N LEU A 68 4.34 11.05 -8.72
CA LEU A 68 5.05 9.82 -9.06
C LEU A 68 5.08 9.55 -10.57
N ARG A 69 4.05 9.95 -11.33
CA ARG A 69 4.05 9.82 -12.79
C ARG A 69 5.12 10.72 -13.43
N HIS A 70 5.33 11.92 -12.89
CA HIS A 70 6.30 12.88 -13.41
C HIS A 70 7.77 12.53 -13.16
N LEU A 71 8.08 11.72 -12.15
CA LEU A 71 9.45 11.26 -11.90
C LEU A 71 9.90 10.18 -12.89
N THR A 72 11.17 10.11 -13.19
CA THR A 72 11.78 8.96 -13.87
C THR A 72 11.86 7.74 -12.93
N LEU A 73 11.98 6.53 -13.49
CA LEU A 73 12.19 5.31 -12.69
C LEU A 73 13.42 5.41 -11.75
N PRO A 74 14.59 5.90 -12.20
CA PRO A 74 15.75 6.09 -11.33
C PRO A 74 15.52 7.06 -10.17
N GLU A 75 14.74 8.12 -10.37
CA GLU A 75 14.41 9.07 -9.30
C GLU A 75 13.54 8.43 -8.22
N VAL A 76 12.49 7.69 -8.62
CA VAL A 76 11.67 6.92 -7.67
C VAL A 76 12.53 5.89 -6.93
N ALA A 77 13.37 5.15 -7.66
CA ALA A 77 14.28 4.15 -7.11
C ALA A 77 15.24 4.73 -6.06
N GLY A 78 15.76 5.94 -6.30
CA GLY A 78 16.59 6.66 -5.34
C GLY A 78 15.86 6.96 -4.04
N LEU A 79 14.61 7.44 -4.13
CA LEU A 79 13.79 7.81 -2.96
C LEU A 79 13.40 6.59 -2.12
N ILE A 80 13.15 5.44 -2.75
CA ILE A 80 12.73 4.21 -2.06
C ILE A 80 13.86 3.18 -1.86
N ARG A 81 15.11 3.57 -2.10
CA ARG A 81 16.31 2.72 -1.98
C ARG A 81 16.39 1.92 -0.67
N PRO A 82 15.96 2.43 0.51
CA PRO A 82 15.96 1.65 1.75
C PRO A 82 15.17 0.34 1.68
N CYS A 83 14.15 0.23 0.83
CA CYS A 83 13.21 -0.88 0.83
C CYS A 83 13.72 -2.16 0.15
N GLY A 84 14.91 -2.19 -0.46
CA GLY A 84 15.35 -3.35 -1.26
C GLY A 84 14.44 -3.61 -2.47
N TYR A 85 14.91 -4.37 -3.47
CA TYR A 85 14.19 -4.57 -4.75
C TYR A 85 13.60 -3.27 -5.34
N TYR A 86 14.27 -2.15 -5.10
CA TYR A 86 13.72 -0.81 -5.31
C TYR A 86 13.44 -0.53 -6.80
N ASN A 87 14.12 -1.20 -7.72
CA ASN A 87 13.82 -1.10 -9.16
C ASN A 87 12.42 -1.65 -9.49
N ALA A 88 12.09 -2.86 -9.01
CA ALA A 88 10.77 -3.46 -9.20
C ALA A 88 9.69 -2.65 -8.49
N LYS A 89 9.95 -2.24 -7.24
CA LYS A 89 9.01 -1.38 -6.50
C LYS A 89 8.77 -0.04 -7.18
N SER A 90 9.79 0.56 -7.82
CA SER A 90 9.63 1.80 -8.57
C SER A 90 8.75 1.60 -9.80
N LEU A 91 8.92 0.48 -10.50
CA LEU A 91 8.05 0.11 -11.61
C LEU A 91 6.60 -0.08 -11.14
N LYS A 92 6.38 -0.82 -10.04
CA LYS A 92 5.05 -1.03 -9.47
C LYS A 92 4.38 0.27 -9.03
N LEU A 93 5.10 1.15 -8.34
CA LEU A 93 4.57 2.45 -7.91
C LEU A 93 4.17 3.32 -9.10
N LYS A 94 5.03 3.42 -10.13
CA LYS A 94 4.71 4.18 -11.33
C LYS A 94 3.56 3.58 -12.12
N SER A 95 3.49 2.25 -12.22
CA SER A 95 2.42 1.56 -12.95
C SER A 95 1.08 1.73 -12.24
N LEU A 96 1.04 1.62 -10.91
CA LEU A 96 -0.14 1.96 -10.11
C LEU A 96 -0.54 3.43 -10.31
N ALA A 97 0.41 4.35 -10.29
CA ALA A 97 0.13 5.77 -10.46
C ALA A 97 -0.44 6.08 -11.86
N HIS A 98 0.04 5.43 -12.92
CA HIS A 98 -0.56 5.53 -14.26
C HIS A 98 -1.97 4.95 -14.29
N TRP A 99 -2.14 3.73 -13.79
CA TRP A 99 -3.44 3.07 -13.77
C TRP A 99 -4.50 3.90 -13.02
N LEU A 100 -4.15 4.47 -11.86
CA LEU A 100 -5.07 5.30 -11.09
C LEU A 100 -5.43 6.60 -11.81
N GLY A 101 -4.47 7.22 -12.50
CA GLY A 101 -4.73 8.41 -13.31
C GLY A 101 -5.66 8.11 -14.48
N GLU A 102 -5.46 6.99 -15.17
CA GLU A 102 -6.24 6.59 -16.34
C GLU A 102 -7.67 6.15 -15.99
N HIS A 103 -7.87 5.44 -14.87
CA HIS A 103 -9.16 4.82 -14.54
C HIS A 103 -9.97 5.62 -13.52
N HIS A 104 -9.33 6.48 -12.74
CA HIS A 104 -9.95 7.14 -11.59
C HIS A 104 -9.59 8.62 -11.44
N ASP A 105 -8.87 9.24 -12.38
CA ASP A 105 -8.43 10.66 -12.31
C ASP A 105 -7.72 11.01 -10.99
N ASP A 106 -6.93 10.07 -10.45
CA ASP A 106 -6.28 10.16 -9.14
C ASP A 106 -7.21 10.28 -7.92
N ASP A 107 -8.52 10.11 -8.10
CA ASP A 107 -9.52 10.19 -7.03
C ASP A 107 -9.76 8.82 -6.40
N LEU A 108 -9.22 8.63 -5.18
CA LEU A 108 -9.41 7.40 -4.42
C LEU A 108 -10.87 7.19 -3.97
N SER A 109 -11.70 8.23 -3.92
CA SER A 109 -13.14 8.08 -3.64
C SER A 109 -13.82 7.32 -4.78
N LYS A 110 -13.45 7.61 -6.02
CA LYS A 110 -13.92 6.85 -7.20
C LYS A 110 -13.40 5.42 -7.16
N LEU A 111 -12.15 5.22 -6.76
CA LEU A 111 -11.57 3.88 -6.58
C LEU A 111 -12.40 3.04 -5.59
N PHE A 112 -12.63 3.57 -4.39
CA PHE A 112 -13.31 2.84 -3.31
C PHE A 112 -14.82 2.67 -3.51
N ALA A 113 -15.43 3.40 -4.45
CA ALA A 113 -16.83 3.21 -4.85
C ALA A 113 -17.05 1.94 -5.71
N ASN A 114 -15.98 1.31 -6.21
CA ASN A 114 -16.09 0.10 -7.04
C ASN A 114 -16.44 -1.14 -6.22
N ASN A 115 -17.04 -2.13 -6.89
CA ASN A 115 -17.17 -3.46 -6.34
C ASN A 115 -15.79 -4.09 -6.08
N ILE A 116 -15.61 -4.69 -4.88
CA ILE A 116 -14.33 -5.24 -4.41
C ILE A 116 -13.78 -6.33 -5.34
N ASP A 117 -14.63 -7.23 -5.86
CA ASP A 117 -14.18 -8.34 -6.72
C ASP A 117 -13.62 -7.82 -8.04
N SER A 118 -14.32 -6.88 -8.67
CA SER A 118 -13.85 -6.23 -9.91
C SER A 118 -12.57 -5.43 -9.66
N LEU A 119 -12.52 -4.65 -8.57
CA LEU A 119 -11.36 -3.84 -8.22
C LEU A 119 -10.13 -4.71 -7.95
N HIS A 120 -10.30 -5.85 -7.28
CA HIS A 120 -9.23 -6.79 -7.02
C HIS A 120 -8.63 -7.34 -8.33
N GLN A 121 -9.45 -7.73 -9.30
CA GLN A 121 -8.97 -8.18 -10.61
C GLN A 121 -8.20 -7.08 -11.35
N GLN A 122 -8.69 -5.84 -11.29
CA GLN A 122 -7.99 -4.70 -11.90
C GLN A 122 -6.63 -4.45 -11.23
N LEU A 123 -6.55 -4.44 -9.90
CA LEU A 123 -5.30 -4.22 -9.16
C LEU A 123 -4.27 -5.33 -9.38
N ILE A 124 -4.71 -6.59 -9.53
CA ILE A 124 -3.83 -7.71 -9.91
C ILE A 124 -3.23 -7.49 -11.31
N SER A 125 -4.01 -6.92 -12.23
CA SER A 125 -3.56 -6.67 -13.61
C SER A 125 -2.51 -5.56 -13.73
N VAL A 126 -2.36 -4.70 -12.72
CA VAL A 126 -1.33 -3.65 -12.69
C VAL A 126 0.04 -4.32 -12.58
N TYR A 127 0.77 -4.44 -13.67
CA TYR A 127 2.08 -5.09 -13.70
C TYR A 127 3.18 -4.19 -13.12
N GLY A 128 4.14 -4.77 -12.39
CA GLY A 128 5.32 -4.08 -11.85
C GLY A 128 5.93 -4.77 -10.65
#